data_AF-A0A1Y1MMK7-F1
#
_entry.id   AF-A0A1Y1MMK7-F1
#
_cell.length_a   1.000
_cell.length_b   1.000
_cell.length_c   1.000
_cell.angle_alpha   90.00
_cell.angle_beta   90.00
_cell.angle_gamma   90.00
#
_symmetry.space_group_name_H-M   'P 1'
#
loop_
_entity.id
_entity.type
_entity.pdbx_description
1 polymer ?
#
loop_
_entity_poly.entity_id
_entity_poly.type
_entity_poly.pdbx_seq_one_letter_code
_entity_poly.pdbx_strand_id
1 'polypeptide(L)'
;KGSYIANVSLGAERTMVFRTKRQGKDPSRDDASSPGDTRRQSQRARLPHNSLCRMGLKTNMKWLHSIRQDKRAEREKTPAELAFKGGRISLTFRQIGTFLDKDETIIWGQ
;
A
#
# COMPACT_ATOMS: atom_id res chain seq x y z
N LYS A 1 -17.29 7.76 10.96
CA LYS A 1 -17.25 7.05 9.66
C LYS A 1 -15.80 6.65 9.35
N GLY A 2 -15.52 5.42 8.93
CA GLY A 2 -14.17 5.00 8.56
C GLY A 2 -13.86 5.33 7.10
N SER A 3 -12.69 5.90 6.82
CA SER A 3 -12.16 6.07 5.45
C SER A 3 -11.29 4.86 5.07
N TYR A 4 -11.24 4.54 3.78
CA TYR A 4 -10.47 3.44 3.22
C TYR A 4 -9.74 3.87 1.96
N ILE A 5 -8.64 3.18 1.67
CA ILE A 5 -8.01 3.21 0.36
C ILE A 5 -8.42 1.93 -0.37
N ALA A 6 -9.06 2.08 -1.52
CA ALA A 6 -9.57 0.98 -2.34
C ALA A 6 -8.78 0.92 -3.66
N ASN A 7 -8.08 -0.18 -3.92
CA ASN A 7 -7.32 -0.40 -5.14
C ASN A 7 -7.99 -1.49 -5.98
N VAL A 8 -8.58 -1.12 -7.11
CA VAL A 8 -9.11 -2.05 -8.10
C VAL A 8 -7.99 -2.41 -9.09
N SER A 9 -7.82 -3.70 -9.37
CA SER A 9 -6.80 -4.21 -10.30
C SER A 9 -7.44 -4.73 -11.57
N LEU A 10 -7.02 -4.19 -12.71
CA LEU A 10 -7.45 -4.61 -14.05
C LEU A 10 -6.22 -5.04 -14.86
N GLY A 11 -6.35 -6.08 -15.67
CA GLY A 11 -5.24 -6.63 -16.44
C GLY A 11 -4.45 -7.74 -15.71
N ALA A 12 -3.16 -7.81 -15.99
CA ALA A 12 -2.25 -8.82 -15.48
C ALA A 12 -2.18 -8.85 -13.95
N GLU A 13 -2.11 -10.05 -13.37
CA GLU A 13 -1.96 -10.23 -11.94
C GLU A 13 -0.62 -9.66 -11.45
N ARG A 14 -0.65 -9.00 -10.28
CA ARG A 14 0.55 -8.59 -9.57
C ARG A 14 0.47 -8.97 -8.10
N THR A 15 1.61 -9.00 -7.42
CA THR A 15 1.67 -9.20 -5.98
C THR A 15 1.94 -7.88 -5.27
N MET A 16 1.02 -7.45 -4.42
CA MET A 16 1.24 -6.36 -3.47
C MET A 16 1.94 -6.89 -2.23
N VAL A 17 3.02 -6.23 -1.83
CA VAL A 17 3.81 -6.53 -0.64
C VAL A 17 3.49 -5.49 0.42
N PHE A 18 2.97 -5.93 1.55
CA PHE A 18 2.80 -5.13 2.75
C PHE A 18 3.98 -5.38 3.68
N ARG A 19 4.66 -4.33 4.14
CA ARG A 19 5.70 -4.42 5.15
C ARG A 19 5.45 -3.44 6.28
N THR A 20 5.62 -3.85 7.54
CA THR A 20 5.49 -2.91 8.66
C THR A 20 6.50 -1.75 8.55
N LYS A 21 6.06 -0.56 8.92
CA LYS A 21 6.92 0.62 9.07
C LYS A 21 7.91 0.40 10.22
N ARG A 22 9.03 1.13 10.24
CA ARG A 22 9.92 1.14 11.42
C ARG A 22 9.15 1.74 12.58
N GLN A 23 9.29 1.16 13.77
CA GLN A 23 8.91 1.89 14.98
C GLN A 23 9.90 3.06 15.12
N GLY A 24 9.39 4.28 15.31
CA GLY A 24 10.24 5.45 15.53
C GLY A 24 11.05 5.25 16.80
N LYS A 25 12.32 5.67 16.80
CA LYS A 25 13.10 5.79 18.03
C LYS A 25 12.55 7.03 18.74
N ASP A 26 11.86 6.83 19.87
CA ASP A 26 11.33 7.93 20.68
C ASP A 26 12.52 8.68 21.29
N PRO A 27 12.78 9.96 20.92
CA PRO A 27 13.93 10.69 21.40
C PRO A 27 13.85 11.08 22.88
N SER A 28 12.69 10.90 23.54
CA SER A 28 12.54 11.16 24.98
C SER A 28 12.74 9.91 25.86
N ARG A 29 13.07 8.76 25.27
CA ARG A 29 13.35 7.52 26.00
C ARG A 29 14.85 7.26 26.00
N ASP A 30 15.54 7.88 26.95
CA ASP A 30 16.84 7.40 27.42
C ASP A 30 16.62 6.07 28.14
N ASP A 31 16.55 4.99 27.38
CA ASP A 31 16.60 3.66 27.95
C ASP A 31 17.61 2.82 27.17
N ALA A 32 18.70 2.51 27.87
CA ALA A 32 19.82 1.68 27.44
C ALA A 32 19.44 0.19 27.41
N SER A 33 18.28 -0.10 26.83
CA SER A 33 17.74 -1.44 26.65
C SER A 33 17.24 -1.54 25.21
N SER A 34 18.16 -1.74 24.26
CA SER A 34 17.80 -2.11 22.89
C SER A 34 17.24 -3.54 22.88
N PRO A 35 15.95 -3.78 22.65
CA PRO A 35 15.44 -5.14 22.54
C PRO A 35 15.06 -5.36 21.08
N GLY A 36 16.06 -5.65 20.25
CA GLY A 36 15.88 -6.25 18.93
C GLY A 36 15.21 -5.37 17.87
N ASP A 37 15.83 -5.30 16.69
CA ASP A 37 15.12 -5.05 15.44
C ASP A 37 13.94 -6.05 15.37
N THR A 38 12.75 -5.64 15.81
CA THR A 38 11.56 -6.49 15.73
C THR A 38 11.34 -6.72 14.25
N ARG A 39 11.76 -7.90 13.76
CA ARG A 39 11.86 -8.22 12.34
C ARG A 39 10.58 -7.77 11.65
N ARG A 40 10.71 -6.81 10.73
CA ARG A 40 9.56 -6.21 10.07
C ARG A 40 8.69 -7.32 9.46
N GLN A 41 7.41 -7.33 9.82
CA GLN A 41 6.48 -8.29 9.27
C GLN A 41 6.24 -7.95 7.80
N SER A 42 6.16 -8.99 6.97
CA SER A 42 5.86 -8.86 5.55
C SER A 42 4.69 -9.78 5.21
N GLN A 43 3.73 -9.26 4.45
CA GLN A 43 2.62 -10.01 3.90
C GLN A 43 2.56 -9.78 2.40
N ARG A 44 2.10 -10.78 1.65
CA ARG A 44 1.97 -10.72 0.19
C ARG A 44 0.53 -11.02 -0.17
N ALA A 45 -0.09 -10.15 -0.95
CA ALA A 45 -1.42 -10.36 -1.50
C ALA A 45 -1.33 -10.41 -3.03
N ARG A 46 -1.87 -11.47 -3.63
CA ARG A 46 -2.10 -11.53 -5.07
C ARG A 46 -3.22 -10.57 -5.42
N LEU A 47 -3.08 -9.85 -6.53
CA LEU A 47 -4.06 -8.93 -7.07
C LEU A 47 -4.48 -9.38 -8.47
N PRO A 48 -5.39 -10.37 -8.57
CA PRO A 48 -5.92 -10.84 -9.85
C PRO A 48 -6.67 -9.75 -10.61
N HIS A 49 -6.97 -10.02 -11.88
CA HIS A 49 -7.92 -9.22 -12.65
C HIS A 49 -9.28 -9.13 -11.94
N ASN A 50 -9.90 -7.95 -11.94
CA ASN A 50 -11.19 -7.65 -11.29
C ASN A 50 -11.18 -7.86 -9.77
N SER A 51 -10.01 -7.76 -9.14
CA SER A 51 -9.89 -7.78 -7.68
C SER A 51 -9.90 -6.38 -7.06
N LEU A 52 -10.38 -6.29 -5.82
CA LEU A 52 -10.34 -5.09 -5.00
C LEU A 52 -9.50 -5.34 -3.74
N CYS A 53 -8.43 -4.57 -3.56
CA CYS A 53 -7.67 -4.53 -2.32
C CYS A 53 -8.04 -3.29 -1.50
N ARG A 54 -8.67 -3.50 -0.34
CA ARG A 54 -9.10 -2.44 0.57
C ARG A 54 -8.21 -2.36 1.81
N MET A 55 -7.70 -1.18 2.10
CA MET A 55 -6.94 -0.89 3.32
C MET A 55 -7.67 0.12 4.19
N GLY A 56 -7.81 -0.18 5.48
CA GLY A 56 -8.26 0.80 6.47
C GLY A 56 -7.13 1.73 6.92
N LEU A 57 -7.49 2.84 7.58
CA LEU A 57 -6.52 3.81 8.10
C LEU A 57 -5.46 3.18 9.02
N LYS A 58 -5.85 2.28 9.93
CA LYS A 58 -4.91 1.57 10.82
C LYS A 58 -3.88 0.74 10.02
N THR A 59 -4.32 0.08 8.96
CA THR A 59 -3.44 -0.69 8.07
C THR A 59 -2.48 0.24 7.32
N ASN A 60 -2.99 1.30 6.69
CA ASN A 60 -2.17 2.30 5.98
C ASN A 60 -1.14 2.98 6.91
N MET A 61 -1.56 3.31 8.14
CA MET A 61 -0.67 3.92 9.13
C MET A 61 0.49 2.98 9.51
N LYS A 62 0.24 1.68 9.69
CA LYS A 62 1.25 0.72 10.17
C LYS A 62 2.07 0.06 9.06
N TRP A 63 1.58 0.01 7.83
CA TRP A 63 2.16 -0.78 6.74
C TRP A 63 2.53 0.07 5.53
N LEU A 64 3.74 -0.13 5.01
CA LEU A 64 4.12 0.23 3.65
C LEU A 64 3.52 -0.80 2.70
N HIS A 65 3.04 -0.37 1.54
CA HIS A 65 2.54 -1.26 0.50
C HIS A 65 3.23 -0.92 -0.83
N SER A 66 3.71 -1.93 -1.54
CA SER A 66 4.31 -1.74 -2.86
C SER A 66 4.13 -2.95 -3.75
N ILE A 67 4.08 -2.71 -5.07
CA ILE A 67 4.24 -3.75 -6.08
C ILE A 67 5.66 -3.60 -6.60
N ARG A 68 6.49 -4.63 -6.41
CA ARG A 68 7.89 -4.61 -6.91
C ARG A 68 7.92 -4.99 -8.38
N GLN A 69 8.89 -4.44 -9.11
CA GLN A 69 9.18 -4.89 -10.47
C GLN A 69 9.53 -6.38 -10.43
N ASP A 70 8.84 -7.16 -11.26
CA ASP A 70 9.12 -8.57 -11.45
C ASP A 70 10.20 -8.74 -12.53
N LYS A 71 11.38 -9.21 -12.12
CA LYS A 71 12.55 -9.40 -12.99
C LYS A 71 12.70 -10.84 -13.49
N ARG A 72 11.77 -11.74 -13.15
CA ARG A 72 11.79 -13.13 -13.65
C ARG A 72 11.59 -13.18 -15.15
N ALA A 73 12.15 -14.20 -15.79
CA ALA A 73 11.91 -14.49 -17.20
C ALA A 73 10.43 -14.82 -17.45
N GLU A 74 9.91 -14.60 -18.67
CA GLU A 74 8.50 -14.85 -18.97
C GLU A 74 8.08 -16.31 -18.77
N ARG A 75 8.98 -17.26 -19.06
CA ARG A 75 8.75 -18.71 -18.82
C ARG A 75 8.48 -19.08 -17.36
N GLU A 76 8.86 -18.22 -16.41
CA GLU A 76 8.69 -18.43 -14.96
C GLU A 76 7.45 -17.72 -14.41
N LYS A 77 6.73 -16.99 -15.26
CA LYS A 77 5.50 -16.27 -14.91
C LYS A 77 4.30 -17.15 -15.21
N THR A 78 3.30 -17.03 -14.36
CA THR A 78 2.01 -17.71 -14.55
C THR A 78 1.23 -17.08 -15.71
N PRO A 79 0.27 -17.81 -16.32
CA PRO A 79 -0.60 -17.24 -17.34
C PRO A 79 -1.35 -15.98 -16.87
N ALA A 80 -1.73 -15.91 -15.59
CA ALA A 80 -2.39 -14.74 -15.02
C ALA A 80 -1.48 -13.50 -14.95
N GLU A 81 -0.17 -13.69 -14.73
CA GLU A 81 0.83 -12.60 -14.70
C GLU A 81 1.20 -12.11 -16.10
N LEU A 82 1.04 -12.97 -17.12
CA LEU A 82 1.27 -12.67 -18.55
C LEU A 82 0.02 -12.20 -19.29
N ALA A 83 -1.17 -12.33 -18.69
CA ALA A 83 -2.43 -11.88 -19.26
C ALA A 83 -2.36 -10.40 -19.68
N PHE A 84 -3.13 -10.01 -20.71
CA PHE A 84 -3.15 -8.63 -21.21
C PHE A 84 -1.76 -8.11 -21.62
N LYS A 85 -0.93 -8.97 -22.23
CA LYS A 85 0.47 -8.67 -22.60
C LYS A 85 1.32 -8.23 -21.39
N GLY A 86 0.99 -8.74 -20.21
CA GLY A 86 1.60 -8.35 -18.94
C GLY A 86 1.22 -6.95 -18.44
N GLY A 87 0.33 -6.21 -19.10
CA GLY A 87 -0.10 -4.88 -18.67
C GLY A 87 -1.08 -4.93 -17.49
N ARG A 88 -0.91 -4.05 -16.50
CA ARG A 88 -1.84 -3.88 -15.36
C ARG A 88 -2.18 -2.41 -15.17
N ILE A 89 -3.47 -2.12 -14.96
CA ILE A 89 -3.99 -0.82 -14.51
C ILE A 89 -4.48 -0.95 -13.07
N SER A 90 -4.19 0.06 -12.24
CA SER A 90 -4.71 0.19 -10.88
C SER A 90 -5.58 1.44 -10.80
N LEU A 91 -6.83 1.29 -10.36
CA LEU A 91 -7.67 2.43 -10.00
C LEU A 91 -7.69 2.53 -8.48
N THR A 92 -7.19 3.64 -7.93
CA THR A 92 -7.10 3.86 -6.49
C THR A 92 -8.09 4.93 -6.05
N PHE A 93 -9.11 4.52 -5.32
CA PHE A 93 -10.14 5.40 -4.76
C PHE A 93 -9.81 5.75 -3.32
N ARG A 94 -9.91 7.04 -2.99
CA ARG A 94 -9.68 7.59 -1.66
C ARG A 94 -10.73 8.65 -1.37
N GLN A 95 -11.29 8.60 -0.16
CA GLN A 95 -12.07 9.71 0.38
C GLN A 95 -11.13 10.57 1.22
N ILE A 96 -10.84 11.77 0.71
CA ILE A 96 -9.95 12.74 1.36
C ILE A 96 -10.82 13.84 1.98
N GLY A 97 -10.56 14.15 3.25
CA GLY A 97 -11.14 15.33 3.88
C GLY A 97 -10.38 16.57 3.42
N THR A 98 -11.08 17.48 2.76
CA THR A 98 -10.55 18.78 2.36
C THR A 98 -11.29 19.88 3.11
N PHE A 99 -10.59 20.97 3.41
CA PHE A 99 -11.09 22.13 4.12
C PHE A 99 -10.84 23.38 3.27
N LEU A 100 -11.76 24.33 3.34
CA LEU A 100 -11.59 25.65 2.74
C LEU A 100 -10.99 26.61 3.79
N ASP A 101 -10.18 27.57 3.35
CA ASP A 101 -9.89 28.73 4.20
C ASP A 101 -11.14 29.59 4.42
N LYS A 102 -11.02 30.57 5.32
CA LYS A 102 -12.12 31.47 5.68
C LYS A 102 -12.73 32.16 4.46
N ASP A 103 -11.91 32.47 3.47
CA ASP A 103 -12.32 33.23 2.28
C ASP A 103 -12.75 32.31 1.12
N GLU A 104 -12.78 30.99 1.32
CA GLU A 104 -13.10 29.94 0.34
C GLU A 104 -12.25 29.98 -0.94
N THR A 105 -11.07 30.62 -0.87
CA THR A 105 -10.18 30.79 -2.02
C THR A 105 -9.15 29.67 -2.13
N ILE A 106 -8.83 29.02 -1.01
CA ILE A 106 -7.80 27.99 -0.98
C ILE A 106 -8.35 26.72 -0.32
N ILE A 107 -8.19 25.60 -1.03
CA ILE A 107 -8.47 24.25 -0.53
C ILE A 107 -7.19 23.69 0.09
N TRP A 108 -7.27 23.28 1.35
CA TRP A 108 -6.20 22.59 2.08
C TRP A 108 -6.69 21.20 2.48
N GLY A 109 -5.78 20.23 2.54
CA GLY A 109 -6.11 18.83 2.83
C GLY A 109 -5.09 18.16 3.74
N GLN A 110 -5.51 17.02 4.30
CA GLN A 110 -4.69 16.16 5.16
C GLN A 110 -3.75 15.23 4.37
#